data_AF-A0A929I110-F1
#
_entry.id   AF-A0A929I110-F1
#
_cell.length_a   1.000
_cell.length_b   1.000
_cell.length_c   1.000
_cell.angle_alpha   90.00
_cell.angle_beta   90.00
_cell.angle_gamma   90.00
#
_symmetry.space_group_name_H-M   'P 1'
#
loop_
_entity.id
_entity.type
_entity.pdbx_description
1 polymer ?
#
loop_
_entity_poly.entity_id
_entity_poly.type
_entity_poly.pdbx_seq_one_letter_code
_entity_poly.pdbx_strand_id
1 'polypeptide(L)' 'MKPCNLHITKTLKLVEEMIYLADQGDADREDNGCGILYGVLRDSAYKLKKLAEDEKGNHIRKGWWPVGMTNEE' A
#
# COMPACT_ATOMS: atom_id res chain seq x y z
N MET A 1 -12.46 14.87 -5.41
CA MET A 1 -12.27 13.44 -5.03
C MET A 1 -12.88 13.21 -3.65
N LYS A 2 -13.60 12.11 -3.38
CA LYS A 2 -14.19 11.85 -2.04
C LYS A 2 -13.08 11.63 -0.98
N PRO A 3 -13.27 12.04 0.28
CA PRO A 3 -12.26 11.82 1.34
C PRO A 3 -11.85 10.36 1.53
N CYS A 4 -12.78 9.41 1.37
CA CYS A 4 -12.47 7.98 1.44
C CYS A 4 -11.49 7.51 0.34
N ASN A 5 -11.57 8.08 -0.87
CA ASN A 5 -10.61 7.77 -1.94
C ASN A 5 -9.20 8.24 -1.58
N LEU A 6 -9.09 9.41 -0.93
CA LEU A 6 -7.81 9.93 -0.48
C LEU A 6 -7.15 8.99 0.53
N HIS A 7 -7.94 8.43 1.46
CA HIS A 7 -7.42 7.45 2.41
C HIS A 7 -6.94 6.17 1.72
N ILE A 8 -7.69 5.67 0.73
CA ILE A 8 -7.26 4.51 -0.07
C ILE A 8 -5.93 4.80 -0.80
N THR A 9 -5.80 5.98 -1.41
CA THR A 9 -4.53 6.40 -2.04
C THR A 9 -3.39 6.50 -1.04
N LYS A 10 -3.62 7.07 0.15
CA LYS A 10 -2.61 7.15 1.21
C LYS A 10 -2.21 5.76 1.70
N THR A 11 -3.16 4.83 1.84
CA THR A 11 -2.88 3.43 2.20
C THR A 11 -2.00 2.76 1.15
N LEU A 12 -2.27 2.96 -0.15
CA LEU A 12 -1.44 2.41 -1.22
C LEU A 12 -0.01 2.97 -1.19
N LYS A 13 0.16 4.27 -0.91
CA LYS A 13 1.49 4.86 -0.72
C LYS A 13 2.23 4.27 0.49
N LEU A 14 1.53 4.10 1.61
CA LEU A 14 2.11 3.48 2.81
C LEU A 14 2.54 2.05 2.54
N VAL A 15 1.77 1.29 1.76
CA VAL A 15 2.15 -0.07 1.34
C VAL A 15 3.45 -0.07 0.55
N GLU A 16 3.67 0.90 -0.34
CA GLU A 16 4.92 1.02 -1.09
C GLU A 16 6.10 1.27 -0.14
N GLU A 17 5.94 2.16 0.85
CA GLU A 17 6.94 2.39 1.89
C GLU A 17 7.20 1.15 2.75
N MET A 18 6.15 0.38 3.08
CA MET A 18 6.28 -0.88 3.84
C MET A 18 7.07 -1.94 3.07
N ILE A 19 6.79 -2.10 1.77
CA ILE A 19 7.52 -3.06 0.91
C ILE A 19 8.98 -2.64 0.81
N TYR A 20 9.24 -1.36 0.53
CA TYR A 20 10.60 -0.84 0.44
C TYR A 20 11.38 -1.05 1.75
N LEU A 21 10.77 -0.70 2.89
CA LEU A 21 11.41 -0.90 4.20
C LEU A 21 11.66 -2.36 4.51
N ALA A 22 10.72 -3.26 4.16
CA ALA A 22 10.93 -4.68 4.35
C ALA A 22 12.08 -5.22 3.49
N ASP A 23 12.23 -4.73 2.26
CA ASP A 23 13.31 -5.15 1.37
C ASP A 23 14.68 -4.66 1.83
N GLN A 24 14.78 -3.40 2.28
CA GLN A 24 16.01 -2.88 2.89
C GLN A 24 16.35 -3.62 4.18
N GLY A 25 15.38 -3.79 5.07
CA GLY A 25 15.59 -4.44 6.35
C GLY A 25 15.97 -5.92 6.24
N ASP A 26 15.42 -6.64 5.26
CA ASP A 26 15.78 -8.04 4.98
C ASP A 26 17.19 -8.15 4.36
N ALA A 27 17.62 -7.16 3.57
CA ALA A 27 18.98 -7.09 3.03
C ALA A 27 20.03 -6.78 4.10
N ASP A 28 19.70 -5.90 5.06
CA ASP A 28 20.59 -5.43 6.12
C ASP A 28 20.53 -6.29 7.40
N ARG A 29 19.79 -7.42 7.40
CA ARG A 29 19.55 -8.20 8.61
C ARG A 29 20.84 -8.78 9.20
N GLU A 30 21.05 -8.57 10.50
CA GLU A 30 22.17 -9.13 11.25
C GLU A 30 21.79 -10.37 12.06
N ASP A 31 20.48 -10.60 12.25
CA ASP A 31 19.95 -11.74 13.00
C ASP A 31 18.63 -12.29 12.41
N ASN A 32 18.19 -13.40 12.98
CA ASN A 32 16.93 -14.04 12.60
C ASN A 32 15.70 -13.22 13.02
N GLY A 33 15.81 -12.38 14.06
CA GLY A 33 14.71 -11.54 14.55
C GLY A 33 14.33 -10.47 13.53
N CYS A 34 15.32 -9.80 12.94
CA CYS A 34 15.16 -8.88 11.83
C CYS A 34 14.49 -9.57 10.62
N GLY A 35 14.94 -10.79 10.28
CA GLY A 35 14.33 -11.56 9.19
C GLY A 35 12.84 -11.84 9.43
N ILE A 36 12.44 -12.20 10.65
CA ILE A 36 11.03 -12.38 11.01
C ILE A 36 10.27 -11.06 10.91
N LEU A 37 10.80 -9.97 11.47
CA LEU A 37 10.15 -8.66 11.46
C LEU A 37 9.87 -8.17 10.04
N TYR A 38 10.89 -8.18 9.19
CA TYR A 38 10.76 -7.67 7.81
C TYR A 38 9.98 -8.63 6.91
N GLY A 39 10.03 -9.94 7.18
CA GLY A 39 9.11 -10.90 6.55
C GLY A 39 7.63 -10.61 6.88
N VAL A 40 7.31 -10.38 8.16
CA VAL A 40 5.96 -10.02 8.59
C VAL A 40 5.51 -8.67 8.02
N LEU A 41 6.42 -7.69 7.95
CA LEU A 41 6.15 -6.39 7.35
C LEU A 41 5.78 -6.54 5.87
N ARG A 42 6.58 -7.30 5.11
CA ARG A 42 6.37 -7.59 3.68
C ARG A 42 5.01 -8.26 3.43
N ASP A 43 4.71 -9.32 4.17
CA ASP A 43 3.44 -10.05 4.06
C ASP A 43 2.23 -9.16 4.37
N SER A 44 2.34 -8.34 5.41
CA SER A 44 1.28 -7.42 5.81
C SER A 44 1.07 -6.34 4.75
N ALA A 45 2.14 -5.83 4.15
CA ALA A 45 2.07 -4.85 3.07
C ALA A 45 1.31 -5.42 1.85
N TYR A 46 1.62 -6.64 1.41
CA TYR A 46 0.91 -7.27 0.29
C TYR A 46 -0.57 -7.56 0.58
N LYS A 47 -0.90 -8.01 1.80
CA LYS A 47 -2.31 -8.18 2.22
C LYS A 47 -3.05 -6.84 2.19
N LEU A 48 -2.45 -5.78 2.73
CA LEU A 48 -3.03 -4.44 2.74
C LEU A 48 -3.16 -3.87 1.32
N LYS A 49 -2.16 -4.09 0.46
CA LYS A 49 -2.18 -3.71 -0.96
C LYS A 49 -3.43 -4.23 -1.66
N LYS A 50 -3.65 -5.54 -1.55
CA LYS A 50 -4.78 -6.21 -2.18
C LYS A 50 -6.11 -5.63 -1.70
N LEU A 51 -6.28 -5.46 -0.38
CA LEU A 51 -7.50 -4.88 0.19
C LEU A 51 -7.76 -3.44 -0.30
N ALA A 52 -6.71 -2.62 -0.37
CA ALA A 52 -6.81 -1.24 -0.84
C ALA A 52 -7.11 -1.15 -2.35
N GLU A 53 -6.49 -2.02 -3.16
CA GLU A 53 -6.76 -2.13 -4.60
C GLU A 53 -8.19 -2.63 -4.87
N ASP A 54 -8.66 -3.62 -4.12
CA ASP A 54 -10.03 -4.14 -4.22
C ASP A 54 -11.05 -3.05 -3.89
N GLU A 55 -10.81 -2.25 -2.83
CA GLU A 55 -11.70 -1.16 -2.45
C GLU A 55 -11.65 0.01 -3.44
N LYS A 56 -10.47 0.34 -3.98
CA LYS A 56 -10.35 1.27 -5.11
C LYS A 56 -11.18 0.78 -6.30
N GLY A 57 -11.10 -0.50 -6.63
CA GLY A 57 -11.91 -1.13 -7.68
C GLY A 57 -13.42 -1.04 -7.40
N ASN A 58 -13.84 -1.26 -6.16
CA ASN A 58 -15.24 -1.06 -5.72
C ASN A 58 -15.68 0.39 -5.95
N HIS A 59 -14.86 1.37 -5.58
CA HIS A 59 -15.17 2.79 -5.77
C HIS A 59 -15.24 3.19 -7.24
N ILE A 60 -14.37 2.65 -8.10
CA ILE A 60 -14.44 2.85 -9.55
C ILE A 60 -15.74 2.28 -10.11
N ARG A 61 -16.10 1.03 -9.77
CA ARG A 61 -17.36 0.39 -10.20
C ARG A 61 -18.61 1.16 -9.77
N LYS A 62 -18.58 1.77 -8.58
CA LYS A 62 -19.68 2.60 -8.05
C LYS A 62 -19.70 4.02 -8.63
N GLY A 63 -18.74 4.39 -9.49
CA GLY A 63 -18.59 5.77 -10.00
C GLY A 63 -18.17 6.78 -8.93
N TRP A 64 -17.66 6.32 -7.79
CA TRP A 64 -17.19 7.17 -6.68
C TRP A 64 -15.74 7.61 -6.86
N TRP A 65 -15.01 6.94 -7.74
CA TRP A 65 -13.66 7.30 -8.12
C TRP A 65 -13.69 8.12 -9.42
N PRO A 66 -13.31 9.42 -9.40
CA PRO A 66 -13.24 10.20 -10.62
C PRO A 66 -12.15 9.62 -11.52
N VAL A 67 -12.53 9.14 -12.69
CA VAL A 67 -11.61 8.69 -13.75
C VAL A 67 -11.28 9.93 -14.59
N GLY A 68 -10.02 10.36 -14.63
CA GLY A 68 -9.55 11.36 -15.60
C GLY A 68 -9.21 12.78 -15.09
N MET A 69 -8.91 12.99 -13.81
CA MET A 69 -8.26 14.25 -13.38
C MET A 69 -6.81 13.95 -13.00
N THR A 70 -5.93 13.94 -14.00
CA THR A 70 -4.50 14.14 -13.82
C THR A 70 -4.32 15.58 -13.33
N ASN A 71 -4.14 15.75 -12.03
CA ASN A 71 -3.59 17.01 -11.53
C ASN A 71 -2.08 16.91 -11.72
N GLU A 72 -1.62 17.32 -12.90
CA GLU A 72 -0.29 17.89 -13.05
C GLU A 72 -0.30 19.22 -12.30
N GLU A 73 0.28 19.25 -11.10
CA GLU A 73 0.83 20.44 -10.45
C GLU A 73 2.11 20.06 -9.71
#